data_AF-A0A6P1M5M5-F1
#
_entry.id   AF-A0A6P1M5M5-F1
#
_cell.length_a   1.000
_cell.length_b   1.000
_cell.length_c   1.000
_cell.angle_alpha   90.00
_cell.angle_beta   90.00
_cell.angle_gamma   90.00
#
_symmetry.space_group_name_H-M   'P 1'
#
loop_
_entity.id
_entity.type
_entity.pdbx_description
1 polymer ?
#
loop_
_entity_poly.entity_id
_entity_poly.type
_entity_poly.pdbx_seq_one_letter_code
_entity_poly.pdbx_strand_id
1 'polypeptide(L)' 'MKKSILTVLLITAASAVFAEPQTTCPVMGGKINKELYTDTNGYRIYVCCKGCIKAVKANPEKYIEKMQADGIELEKTPAK' A
#
# COMPACT_ATOMS: atom_id res chain seq x y z
N MET A 1 17.88 -43.51 -31.55
CA MET A 1 16.98 -43.17 -30.42
C MET A 1 17.59 -42.01 -29.65
N LYS A 2 17.39 -40.78 -30.11
CA LYS A 2 18.01 -39.57 -29.55
C LYS A 2 16.98 -38.89 -28.66
N LYS A 3 17.17 -39.03 -27.35
CA LYS A 3 16.30 -38.45 -26.31
C LYS A 3 16.51 -36.94 -26.31
N SER A 4 15.68 -36.20 -27.03
CA SER A 4 15.65 -34.74 -26.93
C SER A 4 14.74 -34.35 -25.77
N ILE A 5 15.33 -34.21 -24.59
CA ILE A 5 14.70 -33.60 -23.42
C ILE A 5 14.76 -32.09 -23.65
N LEU A 6 13.64 -31.51 -24.06
CA LEU A 6 13.48 -30.08 -24.24
C LEU A 6 13.09 -29.47 -22.89
N THR A 7 14.09 -29.17 -22.05
CA THR A 7 13.87 -28.49 -20.77
C THR A 7 13.57 -27.02 -21.05
N VAL A 8 12.29 -26.65 -21.08
CA VAL A 8 11.84 -25.25 -21.16
C VAL A 8 12.07 -24.61 -19.79
N LEU A 9 13.13 -23.82 -19.67
CA LEU A 9 13.41 -23.00 -18.50
C LEU A 9 12.53 -21.74 -18.56
N LEU A 10 11.38 -21.76 -17.87
CA LEU A 10 10.55 -20.56 -17.67
C LEU A 10 11.33 -19.59 -16.77
N ILE A 11 11.88 -18.53 -17.35
CA ILE A 11 12.45 -17.41 -16.61
C ILE A 11 11.27 -16.49 -16.24
N THR A 12 10.73 -16.65 -15.03
CA THR A 12 9.77 -15.69 -14.47
C THR A 12 10.53 -14.43 -14.09
N ALA A 13 10.48 -13.39 -14.92
CA ALA A 13 10.96 -12.07 -14.57
C ALA A 13 10.04 -11.51 -13.45
N ALA A 14 10.53 -11.49 -12.22
CA ALA A 14 9.88 -10.80 -11.12
C ALA A 14 10.00 -9.29 -11.35
N SER A 15 8.94 -8.68 -11.88
CA SER A 15 8.84 -7.23 -11.98
C SER A 15 8.70 -6.64 -10.58
N ALA A 16 9.76 -6.03 -10.05
CA ALA A 16 9.67 -5.20 -8.85
C ALA A 16 8.88 -3.94 -9.20
N VAL A 17 7.58 -3.93 -8.86
CA VAL A 17 6.79 -2.70 -8.86
C VAL A 17 7.35 -1.83 -7.75
N PHE A 18 7.97 -0.70 -8.11
CA PHE A 18 8.42 0.29 -7.14
C PHE A 18 7.18 0.89 -6.48
N ALA A 19 6.90 0.48 -5.25
CA ALA A 19 5.80 1.04 -4.49
C ALA A 19 6.23 2.36 -3.86
N GLU A 20 5.39 3.39 -4.00
CA GLU A 20 5.69 4.73 -3.49
C GLU A 20 5.18 4.88 -2.05
N PRO A 21 5.88 5.63 -1.18
CA PRO A 21 5.38 5.90 0.15
C PRO A 21 4.15 6.81 0.09
N GLN A 22 3.27 6.69 1.08
CA GLN A 22 2.15 7.62 1.21
C GLN A 22 2.63 9.06 1.41
N THR A 23 2.26 9.97 0.48
CA THR A 23 2.55 11.41 0.57
C THR A 23 1.28 12.28 0.58
N THR A 24 0.14 11.69 0.22
CA THR A 24 -1.14 12.37 0.02
C THR A 24 -2.22 11.78 0.94
N CYS A 25 -3.08 12.64 1.46
CA CYS A 25 -4.20 12.25 2.31
C CYS A 25 -5.27 11.54 1.48
N PRO A 26 -5.68 10.31 1.85
CA PRO A 26 -6.58 9.51 1.03
C PRO A 26 -8.04 9.98 1.11
N VAL A 27 -8.37 10.91 2.02
CA VAL A 27 -9.73 11.42 2.22
C VAL A 27 -10.02 12.63 1.33
N MET A 28 -9.09 13.60 1.27
CA MET A 28 -9.30 14.89 0.60
C MET A 28 -8.12 15.37 -0.27
N GLY A 29 -7.07 14.56 -0.45
CA GLY A 29 -6.00 14.83 -1.41
C GLY A 29 -4.94 15.87 -0.97
N GLY A 30 -5.01 16.39 0.25
CA GLY A 30 -3.99 17.30 0.80
C GLY A 30 -2.68 16.59 1.18
N LYS A 31 -1.58 17.33 1.32
CA LYS A 31 -0.29 16.81 1.82
C LYS A 31 -0.46 16.23 3.23
N ILE A 32 0.13 15.06 3.50
CA ILE A 32 0.04 14.43 4.83
C ILE A 32 0.82 15.19 5.91
N ASN A 33 0.40 15.03 7.16
CA ASN A 33 1.21 15.30 8.34
C ASN A 33 1.55 13.96 9.03
N LYS A 34 2.84 13.64 9.19
CA LYS A 34 3.29 12.38 9.81
C LYS A 34 2.95 12.26 11.30
N GLU A 35 2.57 13.34 11.95
CA GLU A 35 2.07 13.35 13.33
C GLU A 35 0.57 13.02 13.42
N LEU A 36 -0.14 13.06 12.28
CA LEU A 36 -1.57 12.79 12.20
C LEU A 36 -1.80 11.50 11.43
N TYR A 37 -2.05 10.42 12.17
CA TYR A 37 -2.28 9.10 11.60
C TYR A 37 -3.33 8.30 12.37
N THR A 38 -3.78 7.21 11.75
CA THR A 38 -4.51 6.15 12.42
C THR A 38 -3.95 4.79 12.01
N ASP A 39 -3.77 3.93 13.01
CA ASP A 39 -3.37 2.54 12.82
C ASP A 39 -4.64 1.70 12.67
N THR A 40 -4.80 1.00 11.54
CA THR A 40 -6.01 0.22 11.20
C THR A 40 -5.64 -0.89 10.21
N ASN A 41 -6.27 -2.06 10.35
CA ASN A 41 -6.05 -3.22 9.46
C ASN A 41 -4.57 -3.58 9.24
N GLY A 42 -3.71 -3.37 10.24
CA GLY A 42 -2.27 -3.66 10.15
C GLY A 42 -1.43 -2.58 9.43
N TYR A 43 -2.05 -1.48 8.99
CA TYR A 43 -1.38 -0.35 8.35
C TYR A 43 -1.54 0.96 9.14
N ARG A 44 -0.55 1.83 9.03
CA ARG A 44 -0.59 3.21 9.49
C ARG A 44 -0.99 4.10 8.32
N ILE A 45 -2.12 4.80 8.48
CA ILE A 45 -2.66 5.71 7.47
C ILE A 45 -2.45 7.14 7.92
N TYR A 46 -1.64 7.90 7.19
CA TYR A 46 -1.41 9.32 7.46
C TYR A 46 -2.54 10.18 6.87
N VAL A 47 -2.80 11.31 7.50
CA VAL A 47 -3.82 12.27 7.04
C VAL A 47 -3.32 13.70 7.12
N CYS A 48 -3.98 14.62 6.41
CA CYS A 48 -3.63 16.03 6.42
C CYS A 48 -4.20 16.78 7.64
N CYS A 49 -5.29 16.29 8.26
CA CYS A 49 -5.96 16.95 9.38
C CYS A 49 -6.66 15.94 10.30
N LYS A 50 -6.95 16.36 11.54
CA LYS A 50 -7.63 15.52 12.55
C LYS A 50 -9.00 15.01 12.10
N GLY A 51 -9.72 15.80 11.30
CA GLY A 51 -11.05 15.42 10.79
C GLY A 51 -11.04 14.18 9.89
N CYS A 52 -9.94 13.94 9.16
CA CYS A 52 -9.80 12.80 8.27
C CYS A 52 -9.62 11.46 9.02
N ILE A 53 -9.18 11.47 10.28
CA ILE A 53 -8.98 10.26 11.08
C ILE A 53 -10.28 9.48 11.22
N LYS A 54 -11.39 10.17 11.51
CA LYS A 54 -12.71 9.54 11.68
C LYS A 54 -13.20 8.92 10.37
N ALA A 55 -12.95 9.59 9.23
CA ALA A 55 -13.32 9.07 7.91
C ALA A 55 -12.56 7.79 7.58
N VAL A 56 -11.25 7.74 7.83
CA VAL A 56 -10.45 6.53 7.62
C VAL A 56 -10.94 5.39 8.52
N LYS A 57 -11.15 5.64 9.82
CA LYS A 57 -11.64 4.61 10.75
C LYS A 57 -13.02 4.06 10.40
N ALA A 58 -13.88 4.87 9.78
CA ALA A 58 -15.23 4.45 9.39
C ALA A 58 -15.24 3.46 8.21
N ASN A 59 -14.23 3.53 7.33
CA ASN A 59 -14.09 2.62 6.21
C ASN A 59 -12.60 2.50 5.81
N PRO A 60 -11.79 1.75 6.58
CA PRO A 60 -10.36 1.68 6.36
C PRO A 60 -9.99 0.97 5.06
N GLU A 61 -10.69 -0.11 4.74
CA GLU A 61 -10.46 -0.93 3.53
C GLU A 61 -10.55 -0.10 2.26
N LYS A 62 -11.58 0.75 2.13
CA LYS A 62 -11.74 1.67 0.99
C LYS A 62 -10.47 2.47 0.70
N TYR A 63 -9.83 3.03 1.72
CA TYR A 63 -8.66 3.89 1.53
C TYR A 63 -7.39 3.06 1.31
N ILE A 64 -7.27 1.92 1.99
CA ILE A 64 -6.14 1.00 1.83
C ILE A 64 -6.10 0.46 0.40
N GLU A 65 -7.20 -0.11 -0.08
CA GLU A 65 -7.29 -0.70 -1.42
C GLU A 65 -7.03 0.34 -2.50
N LYS A 66 -7.61 1.55 -2.35
CA LYS A 66 -7.35 2.63 -3.29
C LYS A 66 -5.87 2.99 -3.37
N MET A 67 -5.21 3.16 -2.22
CA MET A 67 -3.79 3.52 -2.20
C MET A 67 -2.92 2.41 -2.79
N GLN A 68 -3.19 1.14 -2.47
CA GLN A 68 -2.45 0.01 -3.03
C GLN A 68 -2.66 -0.12 -4.55
N ALA A 69 -3.89 0.11 -5.04
CA ALA A 69 -4.17 0.16 -6.47
C ALA A 69 -3.45 1.32 -7.17
N ASP A 70 -3.25 2.44 -6.48
CA ASP A 70 -2.48 3.60 -6.93
C ASP A 70 -0.95 3.38 -6.77
N GLY A 71 -0.50 2.17 -6.39
CA GLY A 71 0.92 1.82 -6.24
C GLY A 71 1.57 2.35 -4.96
N ILE A 72 0.76 2.80 -3.99
CA ILE A 72 1.23 3.34 -2.72
C ILE A 72 1.41 2.19 -1.71
N GLU A 73 2.62 2.04 -1.17
CA GLU A 73 2.89 1.15 -0.05
C GLU A 73 2.68 1.88 1.27
N LEU A 74 1.81 1.29 2.10
CA LEU A 74 1.45 1.81 3.41
C LEU A 74 2.42 1.31 4.46
N GLU A 75 2.82 2.20 5.37
CA GLU A 75 3.61 1.81 6.53
C GLU A 75 2.83 0.77 7.35
N LYS A 76 3.51 -0.32 7.74
CA LYS A 76 2.91 -1.32 8.63
C LYS A 76 2.80 -0.74 10.04
N THR A 77 1.72 -1.06 10.75
CA THR A 77 1.62 -0.67 12.15
C THR A 77 2.79 -1.25 12.95
N PRO A 78 3.39 -0.49 13.90
CA PRO A 78 4.43 -1.03 14.76
C PRO A 78 3.97 -2.34 15.41
N ALA A 79 4.85 -3.35 15.40
CA ALA A 79 4.60 -4.57 16.15
C ALA A 79 4.45 -4.21 17.63
N LYS A 80 3.34 -4.64 18.24
CA LYS A 80 3.14 -4.56 19.68
C LYS A 80 3.95 -5.63 20.40
#